data_AF-A0A3B8HWV5-F1
#
_entry.id   AF-A0A3B8HWV5-F1
#
_cell.length_a   1.000
_cell.length_b   1.000
_cell.length_c   1.000
_cell.angle_alpha   90.00
_cell.angle_beta   90.00
_cell.angle_gamma   90.00
#
_symmetry.space_group_name_H-M   'P 1'
#
loop_
_entity.id
_entity.type
_entity.pdbx_description
1 polymer ?
#
loop_
_entity_poly.entity_id
_entity_poly.type
_entity_poly.pdbx_seq_one_letter_code
_entity_poly.pdbx_strand_id
1 'polypeptide(L)'
;DLIGDKILVEVQIYSYNCNRGVFSMRFSEKLDYLMKVTNTTNSALASSTSLDASYISRLRRGVRNLPKNENYVPLMADYFAKHCSEEYQTKALRECIPPSYPVSNDQSENSRSIMRWLKEDDDHPSNTVQGFLDILEDFQFKKPHNWSQIESADHIETKKSLVSIHYGFSGKQEATLAFLRAVINCNKPQTLLLFSDESFDWLGQNPEYAARWAALMIQVIAQGNRICMIHTVSRNLDEMLAGLSRWMPLYMTGAIEPYYYPKTRDGLFKRTLFIAPETAAVISNSVGNMEDEAANFLITDKKAVRALTREYNNLLALCRPLMRIFTSADSQAYKSILDEFERESADAIVKAESFGILSMPDVVVDGIITRMGQTDGQEIADYLSIRKRNFTEHLLTHEFTEIVTIPALDKMKEGRLRVALPD
;
A
#
# COMPACT_ATOMS: atom_id res chain seq x y z
N ASP A 1 -24.72 -16.40 8.79
CA ASP A 1 -24.71 -17.12 7.50
C ASP A 1 -25.28 -16.30 6.36
N LEU A 2 -24.57 -15.22 6.00
CA LEU A 2 -24.82 -14.47 4.77
C LEU A 2 -23.43 -14.06 4.23
N ILE A 3 -23.09 -14.70 3.12
CA ILE A 3 -22.26 -14.25 2.01
C ILE A 3 -20.86 -13.75 2.40
N GLY A 4 -19.88 -14.65 2.29
CA GLY A 4 -18.50 -14.25 1.99
C GLY A 4 -18.43 -13.98 0.50
N ASP A 5 -18.69 -12.74 0.10
CA ASP A 5 -18.51 -12.31 -1.29
C ASP A 5 -17.03 -12.46 -1.66
N LYS A 6 -16.75 -13.26 -2.69
CA LYS A 6 -15.43 -13.29 -3.31
C LYS A 6 -15.25 -11.98 -4.06
N ILE A 7 -14.15 -11.29 -3.79
CA ILE A 7 -13.77 -10.09 -4.51
C ILE A 7 -12.48 -10.39 -5.24
N LEU A 8 -12.48 -10.15 -6.54
CA LEU A 8 -11.33 -10.35 -7.41
C LEU A 8 -10.71 -8.97 -7.69
N VAL A 9 -9.43 -8.84 -7.41
CA VAL A 9 -8.65 -7.60 -7.61
C VAL A 9 -7.69 -7.84 -8.76
N GLU A 10 -7.85 -7.09 -9.85
CA GLU A 10 -6.90 -7.11 -10.96
C GLU A 10 -5.98 -5.88 -10.85
N VAL A 11 -4.69 -6.13 -10.62
CA VAL A 11 -3.66 -5.08 -10.52
C VAL A 11 -2.88 -5.02 -11.82
N GLN A 12 -3.04 -3.94 -12.59
CA GLN A 12 -2.23 -3.69 -13.78
C GLN A 12 -0.90 -3.05 -13.37
N ILE A 13 0.18 -3.84 -13.34
CA ILE A 13 1.53 -3.34 -13.04
C ILE A 13 2.21 -2.94 -14.35
N TYR A 14 2.34 -1.64 -14.61
CA TYR A 14 3.19 -1.14 -15.70
C TYR A 14 4.65 -1.11 -15.24
N SER A 15 5.48 -2.03 -15.72
CA SER A 15 6.93 -1.93 -15.55
C SER A 15 7.52 -0.95 -16.56
N TYR A 16 7.89 0.24 -16.09
CA TYR A 16 8.80 1.10 -16.84
C TYR A 16 10.23 0.70 -16.49
N ASN A 17 10.94 0.09 -17.43
CA ASN A 17 12.38 -0.15 -17.33
C ASN A 17 13.13 1.20 -17.29
N CYS A 18 13.29 1.74 -16.08
CA CYS A 18 14.15 2.89 -15.85
C CYS A 18 15.46 2.41 -15.22
N ASN A 19 16.45 2.18 -16.08
CA ASN A 19 17.84 1.92 -15.71
C ASN A 19 18.44 3.16 -15.01
N ARG A 20 18.23 3.28 -13.69
CA ARG A 20 19.14 3.97 -12.74
C ARG A 20 18.97 3.34 -11.36
N GLY A 21 19.87 2.43 -11.01
CA GLY A 21 19.89 1.76 -9.71
C GLY A 21 20.12 2.76 -8.58
N VAL A 22 19.08 3.04 -7.81
CA VAL A 22 19.22 3.44 -6.41
C VAL A 22 19.20 2.12 -5.64
N PHE A 23 20.35 1.71 -5.12
CA PHE A 23 20.45 0.47 -4.35
C PHE A 23 19.68 0.64 -3.03
N SER A 24 18.60 -0.12 -2.84
CA SER A 24 18.07 -0.37 -1.49
C SER A 24 19.16 -1.14 -0.74
N MET A 25 19.68 -0.55 0.32
CA MET A 25 20.74 -1.14 1.14
C MET A 25 20.18 -1.48 2.50
N ARG A 26 20.51 -2.64 3.03
CA ARG A 26 20.21 -3.03 4.42
C ARG A 26 21.11 -2.25 5.38
N PHE A 27 20.69 -2.13 6.65
CA PHE A 27 21.50 -1.51 7.70
C PHE A 27 22.97 -1.98 7.71
N SER A 28 23.20 -3.30 7.59
CA SER A 28 24.55 -3.88 7.57
C SER A 28 25.39 -3.41 6.39
N GLU A 29 24.77 -3.21 5.23
CA GLU A 29 25.43 -2.76 3.99
C GLU A 29 25.72 -1.26 4.06
N LYS A 30 24.78 -0.46 4.57
CA LYS A 30 24.98 0.97 4.87
C LYS A 30 26.16 1.15 5.82
N LEU A 31 26.20 0.35 6.89
CA LEU A 31 27.28 0.37 7.88
C LEU A 31 28.63 -0.06 7.27
N ASP A 32 28.68 -1.17 6.52
CA ASP A 32 29.91 -1.64 5.87
C ASP A 32 30.45 -0.63 4.86
N TYR A 33 29.55 0.02 4.11
CA TYR A 33 29.90 1.07 3.16
C TYR A 33 30.54 2.27 3.86
N LEU A 34 29.90 2.82 4.90
CA LEU A 34 30.43 3.94 5.66
C LEU A 34 31.82 3.61 6.21
N MET A 35 31.99 2.42 6.80
CA MET A 35 33.28 1.97 7.32
C MET A 35 34.37 1.90 6.25
N LYS A 36 34.04 1.50 5.02
CA LYS A 36 34.99 1.49 3.89
C LYS A 36 35.36 2.89 3.43
N VAL A 37 34.38 3.77 3.27
CA VAL A 37 34.60 5.16 2.81
C VAL A 37 35.46 5.95 3.80
N THR A 38 35.20 5.78 5.11
CA THR A 38 35.96 6.45 6.17
C THR A 38 37.20 5.68 6.63
N ASN A 39 37.53 4.56 5.97
CA ASN A 39 38.61 3.65 6.36
C ASN A 39 38.61 3.31 7.86
N THR A 40 37.42 3.14 8.42
CA THR A 40 37.18 2.94 9.84
C THR A 40 37.28 1.47 10.20
N THR A 41 38.05 1.17 11.24
CA THR A 41 38.17 -0.19 11.79
C THR A 41 37.04 -0.49 12.78
N ASN A 42 36.74 -1.78 12.98
CA ASN A 42 35.72 -2.20 13.96
C ASN A 42 36.06 -1.73 15.38
N SER A 43 37.35 -1.68 15.74
CA SER A 43 37.81 -1.18 17.04
C SER A 43 37.64 0.34 17.17
N ALA A 44 37.92 1.11 16.11
CA ALA A 44 37.77 2.56 16.13
C ALA A 44 36.30 2.99 16.31
N LEU A 45 35.38 2.35 15.60
CA LEU A 45 33.95 2.63 15.76
C LEU A 45 33.45 2.19 17.15
N ALA A 46 33.84 1.00 17.60
CA ALA A 46 33.52 0.46 18.92
C ALA A 46 33.86 1.43 20.06
N SER A 47 35.06 2.04 20.02
CA SER A 47 35.49 3.03 21.00
C SER A 47 34.62 4.29 21.05
N SER A 48 33.91 4.62 19.96
CA SER A 48 33.05 5.81 19.86
C SER A 48 31.57 5.55 20.14
N THR A 49 31.12 4.28 20.05
CA THR A 49 29.71 3.91 20.16
C THR A 49 29.38 3.09 21.42
N SER A 50 30.34 2.91 22.33
CA SER A 50 30.21 2.05 23.53
C SER A 50 29.79 0.61 23.22
N LEU A 51 30.09 0.13 22.01
CA LEU A 51 29.89 -1.26 21.57
C LEU A 51 31.24 -1.97 21.51
N ASP A 52 31.27 -3.30 21.59
CA ASP A 52 32.51 -4.03 21.39
C ASP A 52 32.80 -4.27 19.89
N ALA A 53 34.09 -4.42 19.53
CA ALA A 53 34.52 -4.58 18.14
C ALA A 53 33.98 -5.87 17.48
N SER A 54 33.70 -6.92 18.26
CA SER A 54 33.08 -8.16 17.78
C SER A 54 31.61 -7.93 17.44
N TYR A 55 30.92 -7.11 18.21
CA TYR A 55 29.54 -6.68 17.97
C TYR A 55 29.44 -5.85 16.69
N ILE A 56 30.31 -4.85 16.50
CA ILE A 56 30.39 -4.07 15.26
C ILE A 56 30.64 -4.99 14.06
N SER A 57 31.56 -5.96 14.18
CA SER A 57 31.81 -6.95 13.13
C SER A 57 30.57 -7.81 12.78
N ARG A 58 29.75 -8.14 13.77
CA ARG A 58 28.51 -8.90 13.57
C ARG A 58 27.40 -8.05 12.96
N LEU A 59 27.28 -6.78 13.36
CA LEU A 59 26.38 -5.79 12.75
C LEU A 59 26.71 -5.61 11.26
N ARG A 60 28.00 -5.41 10.95
CA ARG A 60 28.49 -5.20 9.58
C ARG A 60 28.22 -6.39 8.65
N ARG A 61 28.22 -7.60 9.20
CA ARG A 61 27.91 -8.84 8.46
C ARG A 61 26.42 -9.19 8.42
N GLY A 62 25.55 -8.39 9.03
CA GLY A 62 24.11 -8.67 9.12
C GLY A 62 23.77 -9.90 9.99
N VAL A 63 24.71 -10.39 10.80
CA VAL A 63 24.52 -11.56 11.69
C VAL A 63 23.75 -11.17 12.95
N ARG A 64 23.70 -9.88 13.28
CA ARG A 64 23.00 -9.34 14.43
C ARG A 64 22.38 -8.00 14.09
N ASN A 65 21.20 -7.73 14.65
CA ASN A 65 20.51 -6.46 14.52
C ASN A 65 20.93 -5.47 15.62
N LEU A 66 20.77 -4.18 15.33
CA LEU A 66 20.97 -3.14 16.33
C LEU A 66 19.91 -3.27 17.44
N PRO A 67 20.26 -3.10 18.73
CA PRO A 67 19.27 -3.03 19.80
C PRO A 67 18.31 -1.85 19.57
N LYS A 68 17.00 -2.08 19.73
CA LYS A 68 15.94 -1.08 19.42
C LYS A 68 15.91 0.14 20.35
N ASN A 69 16.61 0.10 21.49
CA ASN A 69 16.45 1.06 22.61
C ASN A 69 17.72 1.83 23.00
N GLU A 70 18.75 1.88 22.14
CA GLU A 70 20.02 2.52 22.50
C GLU A 70 20.46 3.58 21.47
N ASN A 71 21.08 4.65 21.96
CA ASN A 71 21.52 5.83 21.19
C ASN A 71 22.71 5.56 20.23
N TYR A 72 22.82 4.35 19.69
CA TYR A 72 23.97 3.95 18.87
C TYR A 72 23.98 4.57 17.48
N VAL A 73 22.83 4.65 16.80
CA VAL A 73 22.78 5.21 15.43
C VAL A 73 23.20 6.69 15.41
N PRO A 74 22.73 7.56 16.33
CA PRO A 74 23.25 8.93 16.43
C PRO A 74 24.77 8.97 16.64
N LEU A 75 25.32 8.14 17.54
CA LEU A 75 26.77 8.09 17.80
C LEU A 75 27.57 7.64 16.57
N MET A 76 27.07 6.63 15.84
CA MET A 76 27.66 6.18 14.57
C MET A 76 27.62 7.29 13.52
N ALA A 77 26.49 7.97 13.37
CA ALA A 77 26.32 9.02 12.39
C ALA A 77 27.23 10.22 12.66
N ASP A 78 27.31 10.65 13.92
CA ASP A 78 28.26 11.69 14.33
C ASP A 78 29.69 11.28 14.04
N TYR A 79 30.07 10.04 14.38
CA TYR A 79 31.41 9.52 14.12
C TYR A 79 31.74 9.58 12.62
N PHE A 80 30.89 9.04 11.76
CA PHE A 80 31.15 9.01 10.31
C PHE A 80 31.16 10.40 9.70
N ALA A 81 30.29 11.31 10.15
CA ALA A 81 30.31 12.69 9.70
C ALA A 81 31.64 13.39 10.01
N LYS A 82 32.25 13.12 11.19
CA LYS A 82 33.58 13.69 11.52
C LYS A 82 34.70 13.12 10.64
N HIS A 83 34.57 11.87 10.22
CA HIS A 83 35.60 11.14 9.47
C HIS A 83 35.40 11.20 7.95
N CYS A 84 34.40 11.95 7.48
CA CYS A 84 34.20 12.30 6.07
C CYS A 84 34.71 13.73 5.80
N SER A 85 36.02 13.93 6.02
CA SER A 85 36.69 15.23 5.88
C SER A 85 37.22 15.49 4.48
N GLU A 86 37.40 14.44 3.68
CA GLU A 86 38.01 14.51 2.35
C GLU A 86 36.95 14.62 1.24
N GLU A 87 37.28 15.35 0.17
CA GLU A 87 36.35 15.60 -0.95
C GLU A 87 35.81 14.32 -1.60
N TYR A 88 36.66 13.28 -1.70
CA TYR A 88 36.23 11.98 -2.23
C TYR A 88 35.22 11.26 -1.30
N GLN A 89 35.32 11.46 0.02
CA GLN A 89 34.39 10.86 1.00
C GLN A 89 33.05 11.57 0.96
N THR A 90 33.04 12.90 0.89
CA THR A 90 31.81 13.69 0.71
C THR A 90 31.13 13.35 -0.62
N LYS A 91 31.90 13.13 -1.68
CA LYS A 91 31.38 12.65 -2.97
C LYS A 91 30.79 11.24 -2.86
N ALA A 92 31.49 10.31 -2.22
CA ALA A 92 31.03 8.95 -1.98
C ALA A 92 29.75 8.90 -1.11
N LEU A 93 29.60 9.82 -0.14
CA LEU A 93 28.36 10.01 0.61
C LEU A 93 27.22 10.51 -0.28
N ARG A 94 27.47 11.53 -1.12
CA ARG A 94 26.48 12.07 -2.07
C ARG A 94 25.97 11.03 -3.07
N GLU A 95 26.81 10.07 -3.45
CA GLU A 95 26.46 9.03 -4.41
C GLU A 95 25.62 7.89 -3.80
N CYS A 96 25.78 7.62 -2.50
CA CYS A 96 25.10 6.50 -1.84
C CYS A 96 23.93 6.89 -0.95
N ILE A 97 23.93 8.08 -0.35
CA ILE A 97 22.79 8.57 0.41
C ILE A 97 21.72 9.05 -0.60
N PRO A 98 20.42 8.71 -0.38
CA PRO A 98 19.35 9.19 -1.23
C PRO A 98 19.40 10.71 -1.44
N PRO A 99 19.15 11.22 -2.66
CA PRO A 99 19.21 12.67 -2.95
C PRO A 99 18.27 13.53 -2.11
N SER A 100 17.28 12.92 -1.44
CA SER A 100 16.38 13.56 -0.47
C SER A 100 17.07 14.01 0.82
N TYR A 101 18.29 13.53 1.10
CA TYR A 101 19.09 13.95 2.23
C TYR A 101 20.22 14.88 1.78
N PRO A 102 20.32 16.11 2.34
CA PRO A 102 21.38 17.03 1.98
C PRO A 102 22.74 16.50 2.45
N VAL A 103 23.73 16.49 1.56
CA VAL A 103 25.13 16.22 1.90
C VAL A 103 25.95 17.43 1.51
N SER A 104 26.35 18.19 2.52
CA SER A 104 27.06 19.47 2.39
C SER A 104 28.47 19.37 3.00
N ASN A 105 29.15 20.51 3.15
CA ASN A 105 30.41 20.57 3.91
C ASN A 105 30.14 20.79 5.42
N ASP A 106 28.88 20.87 5.85
CA ASP A 106 28.51 20.95 7.26
C ASP A 106 28.42 19.55 7.87
N GLN A 107 29.28 19.31 8.86
CA GLN A 107 29.34 18.06 9.61
C GLN A 107 28.01 17.74 10.34
N SER A 108 27.30 18.75 10.85
CA SER A 108 26.03 18.55 11.56
C SER A 108 24.92 18.10 10.62
N GLU A 109 24.86 18.69 9.42
CA GLU A 109 23.92 18.26 8.38
C GLU A 109 24.23 16.85 7.90
N ASN A 110 25.51 16.55 7.64
CA ASN A 110 25.93 15.21 7.22
C ASN A 110 25.62 14.16 8.28
N SER A 111 25.84 14.46 9.57
CA SER A 111 25.46 13.56 10.67
C SER A 111 23.96 13.29 10.68
N ARG A 112 23.12 14.33 10.53
CA ARG A 112 21.66 14.17 10.48
C ARG A 112 21.23 13.31 9.28
N SER A 113 21.83 13.53 8.12
CA SER A 113 21.57 12.76 6.90
C SER A 113 21.99 11.30 7.04
N ILE A 114 23.20 11.04 7.54
CA ILE A 114 23.70 9.68 7.80
C ILE A 114 22.81 8.96 8.83
N MET A 115 22.40 9.66 9.90
CA MET A 115 21.53 9.10 10.93
C MET A 115 20.18 8.68 10.35
N ARG A 116 19.53 9.55 9.56
CA ARG A 116 18.24 9.23 8.92
C ARG A 116 18.39 8.05 7.97
N TRP A 117 19.41 8.06 7.12
CA TRP A 117 19.69 6.97 6.19
C TRP A 117 19.96 5.64 6.90
N LEU A 118 20.72 5.62 8.00
CA LEU A 118 20.95 4.41 8.80
C LEU A 118 19.68 3.92 9.52
N LYS A 119 18.74 4.82 9.84
CA LYS A 119 17.46 4.49 10.50
C LYS A 119 16.34 4.13 9.53
N GLU A 120 16.50 4.38 8.24
CA GLU A 120 15.59 3.85 7.23
C GLU A 120 15.65 2.32 7.31
N ASP A 121 14.61 1.74 7.92
CA ASP A 121 14.41 0.32 8.01
C ASP A 121 14.22 -0.23 6.60
N ASP A 122 15.14 -1.10 6.20
CA ASP A 122 14.99 -1.97 5.04
C ASP A 122 14.15 -3.21 5.45
N ASP A 123 13.08 -2.99 6.23
CA ASP A 123 12.02 -3.99 6.50
C ASP A 123 11.12 -4.16 5.25
N HIS A 124 11.67 -3.87 4.07
CA HIS A 124 11.22 -4.42 2.83
C HIS A 124 11.75 -5.86 2.80
N PRO A 125 10.91 -6.91 3.04
CA PRO A 125 11.28 -8.23 2.58
C PRO A 125 11.69 -8.07 1.12
N SER A 126 12.77 -8.74 0.70
CA SER A 126 13.36 -8.68 -0.64
C SER A 126 12.44 -9.27 -1.72
N ASN A 127 11.14 -9.08 -1.55
CA ASN A 127 10.03 -9.64 -2.27
C ASN A 127 8.74 -8.91 -1.82
N THR A 128 8.70 -7.57 -1.87
CA THR A 128 7.50 -6.77 -1.52
C THR A 128 6.27 -7.16 -2.33
N VAL A 129 6.50 -7.62 -3.57
CA VAL A 129 5.47 -8.26 -4.41
C VAL A 129 4.97 -9.54 -3.74
N GLN A 130 5.87 -10.43 -3.29
CA GLN A 130 5.46 -11.65 -2.59
C GLN A 130 4.76 -11.31 -1.28
N GLY A 131 5.25 -10.36 -0.48
CA GLY A 131 4.57 -9.95 0.76
C GLY A 131 3.18 -9.35 0.51
N PHE A 132 3.00 -8.60 -0.58
CA PHE A 132 1.68 -8.12 -1.01
C PHE A 132 0.76 -9.27 -1.45
N LEU A 133 1.31 -10.25 -2.20
CA LEU A 133 0.56 -11.45 -2.61
C LEU A 133 0.22 -12.34 -1.40
N ASP A 134 1.12 -12.49 -0.43
CA ASP A 134 0.89 -13.25 0.80
C ASP A 134 -0.24 -12.60 1.63
N ILE A 135 -0.31 -11.26 1.67
CA ILE A 135 -1.43 -10.54 2.29
C ILE A 135 -2.76 -10.84 1.57
N LEU A 136 -2.76 -10.94 0.23
CA LEU A 136 -3.94 -11.33 -0.54
C LEU A 136 -4.36 -12.77 -0.25
N GLU A 137 -3.38 -13.69 -0.16
CA GLU A 137 -3.61 -15.12 0.10
C GLU A 137 -4.10 -15.40 1.54
N ASP A 138 -3.56 -14.70 2.53
CA ASP A 138 -3.90 -14.89 3.95
C ASP A 138 -5.13 -14.07 4.40
N PHE A 139 -5.70 -13.23 3.53
CA PHE A 139 -6.80 -12.35 3.92
C PHE A 139 -8.08 -13.13 4.20
N GLN A 140 -8.38 -13.28 5.49
CA GLN A 140 -9.70 -13.68 5.96
C GLN A 140 -10.39 -12.44 6.51
N PHE A 141 -11.56 -12.10 5.97
CA PHE A 141 -12.43 -11.07 6.54
C PHE A 141 -12.93 -11.56 7.92
N LYS A 142 -12.11 -11.40 8.94
CA LYS A 142 -12.54 -11.56 10.32
C LYS A 142 -13.36 -10.31 10.61
N LYS A 143 -14.69 -10.43 10.57
CA LYS A 143 -15.56 -9.45 11.23
C LYS A 143 -14.98 -9.26 12.63
N PRO A 144 -14.46 -8.08 12.99
CA PRO A 144 -13.86 -7.92 14.29
C PRO A 144 -14.93 -8.21 15.34
N HIS A 145 -14.62 -9.15 16.24
CA HIS A 145 -15.62 -9.85 17.06
C HIS A 145 -16.22 -8.98 18.18
N ASN A 146 -15.91 -7.68 18.24
CA ASN A 146 -16.36 -6.76 19.30
C ASN A 146 -16.34 -5.29 18.87
N TRP A 147 -17.08 -4.93 17.81
CA TRP A 147 -17.28 -3.52 17.40
C TRP A 147 -18.69 -3.03 17.74
N SER A 148 -19.23 -3.46 18.89
CA SER A 148 -20.58 -3.14 19.36
C SER A 148 -20.74 -1.73 19.92
N GLN A 149 -19.69 -0.91 19.91
CA GLN A 149 -19.84 0.53 20.14
C GLN A 149 -19.61 1.23 18.81
N ILE A 150 -20.69 1.36 18.04
CA ILE A 150 -20.87 2.50 17.16
C ILE A 150 -20.52 3.72 18.02
N GLU A 151 -19.41 4.40 17.76
CA GLU A 151 -19.15 5.69 18.41
C GLU A 151 -20.41 6.51 18.19
N SER A 152 -21.13 6.84 19.27
CA SER A 152 -22.24 7.76 19.14
C SER A 152 -21.66 9.01 18.51
N ALA A 153 -22.26 9.44 17.41
CA ALA A 153 -21.95 10.72 16.82
C ALA A 153 -22.52 11.79 17.76
N ASP A 154 -21.95 11.93 18.95
CA ASP A 154 -22.39 12.89 19.93
C ASP A 154 -22.22 14.28 19.33
N HIS A 155 -23.37 14.91 19.12
CA HIS A 155 -23.53 16.19 18.49
C HIS A 155 -22.97 17.27 19.43
N ILE A 156 -21.67 17.54 19.36
CA ILE A 156 -21.11 18.74 19.98
C ILE A 156 -21.48 19.92 19.09
N GLU A 157 -22.65 20.49 19.35
CA GLU A 157 -23.14 21.71 18.72
C GLU A 157 -22.30 22.91 19.21
N THR A 158 -21.10 23.02 18.67
CA THR A 158 -20.23 24.19 18.85
C THR A 158 -20.40 25.11 17.65
N LYS A 159 -20.59 26.41 17.92
CA LYS A 159 -20.80 27.51 16.95
C LYS A 159 -20.19 27.17 15.59
N LYS A 160 -21.03 26.93 14.57
CA LYS A 160 -20.64 26.50 13.22
C LYS A 160 -19.76 27.56 12.53
N SER A 161 -18.48 27.58 12.86
CA SER A 161 -17.48 28.15 11.96
C SER A 161 -17.49 27.30 10.70
N LEU A 162 -17.65 27.95 9.54
CA LEU A 162 -17.63 27.25 8.25
C LEU A 162 -16.25 26.66 7.93
N VAL A 163 -15.21 27.10 8.64
CA VAL A 163 -13.84 26.61 8.55
C VAL A 163 -13.28 26.45 9.96
N SER A 164 -12.72 25.28 10.24
CA SER A 164 -11.92 25.03 11.45
C SER A 164 -10.50 24.63 11.05
N ILE A 165 -9.53 25.10 11.81
CA ILE A 165 -8.10 24.91 11.53
C ILE A 165 -7.50 24.08 12.65
N HIS A 166 -6.82 23.01 12.27
CA HIS A 166 -6.20 22.04 13.17
C HIS A 166 -4.72 21.90 12.80
N TYR A 167 -3.83 21.84 13.77
CA TYR A 167 -2.39 21.94 13.51
C TYR A 167 -1.65 20.62 13.72
N GLY A 168 -0.70 20.34 12.84
CA GLY A 168 0.19 19.19 12.90
C GLY A 168 -0.52 17.84 12.84
N PHE A 169 0.16 16.79 13.31
CA PHE A 169 -0.35 15.42 13.19
C PHE A 169 -1.62 15.18 14.00
N SER A 170 -1.69 15.63 15.26
CA SER A 170 -2.91 15.49 16.07
C SER A 170 -4.07 16.27 15.45
N GLY A 171 -3.81 17.47 14.94
CA GLY A 171 -4.83 18.24 14.25
C GLY A 171 -5.33 17.58 12.97
N LYS A 172 -4.45 16.93 12.21
CA LYS A 172 -4.85 16.14 11.03
C LYS A 172 -5.76 14.96 11.40
N GLN A 173 -5.40 14.26 12.47
CA GLN A 173 -6.20 13.16 13.02
C GLN A 173 -7.60 13.65 13.43
N GLU A 174 -7.68 14.74 14.20
CA GLU A 174 -8.94 15.34 14.65
C GLU A 174 -9.81 15.81 13.46
N ALA A 175 -9.22 16.53 12.51
CA ALA A 175 -9.91 17.00 11.31
C ALA A 175 -10.47 15.83 10.48
N THR A 176 -9.71 14.74 10.35
CA THR A 176 -10.11 13.55 9.59
C THR A 176 -11.26 12.80 10.28
N LEU A 177 -11.20 12.58 11.60
CA LEU A 177 -12.31 11.94 12.33
C LEU A 177 -13.57 12.80 12.29
N ALA A 178 -13.43 14.12 12.46
CA ALA A 178 -14.55 15.06 12.37
C ALA A 178 -15.17 15.05 10.97
N PHE A 179 -14.37 14.96 9.92
CA PHE A 179 -14.83 14.79 8.55
C PHE A 179 -15.64 13.51 8.37
N LEU A 180 -15.12 12.35 8.79
CA LEU A 180 -15.83 11.07 8.67
C LEU A 180 -17.15 11.06 9.46
N ARG A 181 -17.15 11.61 10.68
CA ARG A 181 -18.38 11.77 11.47
C ARG A 181 -19.39 12.69 10.79
N ALA A 182 -18.94 13.78 10.16
CA ALA A 182 -19.81 14.66 9.40
C ALA A 182 -20.44 13.93 8.19
N VAL A 183 -19.67 13.08 7.50
CA VAL A 183 -20.17 12.24 6.39
C VAL A 183 -21.23 11.27 6.90
N ILE A 184 -20.94 10.58 8.00
CA ILE A 184 -21.88 9.64 8.64
C ILE A 184 -23.19 10.34 9.01
N ASN A 185 -23.11 11.53 9.60
CA ASN A 185 -24.28 12.31 10.02
C ASN A 185 -25.08 12.90 8.85
N CYS A 186 -24.46 13.06 7.67
CA CYS A 186 -25.16 13.54 6.47
C CYS A 186 -26.24 12.54 6.01
N ASN A 187 -26.06 11.24 6.28
CA ASN A 187 -27.00 10.16 5.93
C ASN A 187 -27.44 10.16 4.45
N LYS A 188 -26.58 10.67 3.57
CA LYS A 188 -26.77 10.69 2.12
C LYS A 188 -25.58 10.02 1.45
N PRO A 189 -25.80 8.89 0.75
CA PRO A 189 -24.75 8.24 -0.02
C PRO A 189 -24.12 9.22 -1.01
N GLN A 190 -22.79 9.30 -1.00
CA GLN A 190 -22.01 10.12 -1.91
C GLN A 190 -20.67 9.43 -2.22
N THR A 191 -19.94 9.96 -3.20
CA THR A 191 -18.57 9.51 -3.48
C THR A 191 -17.58 10.45 -2.81
N LEU A 192 -16.83 9.93 -1.84
CA LEU A 192 -15.73 10.65 -1.20
C LEU A 192 -14.56 10.70 -2.18
N LEU A 193 -13.98 11.88 -2.35
CA LEU A 193 -12.86 12.13 -3.24
C LEU A 193 -11.61 12.32 -2.39
N LEU A 194 -10.72 11.33 -2.42
CA LEU A 194 -9.56 11.27 -1.55
C LEU A 194 -8.27 11.33 -2.38
N PHE A 195 -7.32 12.12 -1.90
CA PHE A 195 -5.98 12.26 -2.45
C PHE A 195 -5.04 12.77 -1.35
N SER A 196 -3.81 12.25 -1.30
CA SER A 196 -2.77 12.76 -0.41
C SER A 196 -1.39 12.47 -0.99
N ASP A 197 -0.56 13.51 -1.14
CA ASP A 197 0.89 13.39 -1.39
C ASP A 197 1.71 13.28 -0.08
N GLU A 198 1.05 13.47 1.06
CA GLU A 198 1.67 13.40 2.39
C GLU A 198 1.79 11.96 2.87
N SER A 199 2.82 11.68 3.68
CA SER A 199 3.00 10.37 4.30
C SER A 199 1.75 9.97 5.10
N PHE A 200 1.39 8.68 5.06
CA PHE A 200 0.32 8.09 5.85
C PHE A 200 0.76 7.71 7.28
N ASP A 201 1.97 8.08 7.71
CA ASP A 201 2.49 7.69 9.03
C ASP A 201 1.61 8.19 10.19
N TRP A 202 0.92 9.33 10.01
CA TRP A 202 -0.05 9.84 10.99
C TRP A 202 -1.20 8.88 11.28
N LEU A 203 -1.49 7.93 10.37
CA LEU A 203 -2.51 6.90 10.57
C LEU A 203 -1.99 5.76 11.47
N GLY A 204 -0.71 5.39 11.33
CA GLY A 204 -0.12 4.19 11.96
C GLY A 204 0.56 4.42 13.32
N GLN A 205 0.88 5.66 13.68
CA GLN A 205 1.61 5.98 14.91
C GLN A 205 0.82 5.69 16.21
N ASN A 206 -0.51 5.73 16.17
CA ASN A 206 -1.38 5.46 17.32
C ASN A 206 -2.39 4.34 17.00
N PRO A 207 -2.25 3.14 17.59
CA PRO A 207 -3.17 2.02 17.36
C PRO A 207 -4.64 2.33 17.70
N GLU A 208 -4.89 3.15 18.73
CA GLU A 208 -6.25 3.53 19.12
C GLU A 208 -6.88 4.44 18.06
N TYR A 209 -6.12 5.39 17.55
CA TYR A 209 -6.56 6.24 16.44
C TYR A 209 -6.86 5.42 15.19
N ALA A 210 -5.95 4.52 14.80
CA ALA A 210 -6.12 3.65 13.64
C ALA A 210 -7.41 2.82 13.74
N ALA A 211 -7.70 2.27 14.93
CA ALA A 211 -8.94 1.53 15.18
C ALA A 211 -10.20 2.39 15.03
N ARG A 212 -10.19 3.62 15.59
CA ARG A 212 -11.32 4.56 15.46
C ARG A 212 -11.53 4.99 14.00
N TRP A 213 -10.45 5.32 13.30
CA TRP A 213 -10.51 5.66 11.88
C TRP A 213 -11.09 4.51 11.05
N ALA A 214 -10.61 3.28 11.28
CA ALA A 214 -11.11 2.10 10.58
C ALA A 214 -12.60 1.85 10.85
N ALA A 215 -13.06 2.04 12.09
CA ALA A 215 -14.47 1.96 12.47
C ALA A 215 -15.35 2.95 11.72
N LEU A 216 -14.95 4.23 11.69
CA LEU A 216 -15.70 5.25 10.97
C LEU A 216 -15.69 5.00 9.45
N MET A 217 -14.56 4.59 8.87
CA MET A 217 -14.48 4.27 7.44
C MET A 217 -15.40 3.12 7.04
N ILE A 218 -15.44 2.05 7.84
CA ILE A 218 -16.36 0.92 7.62
C ILE A 218 -17.81 1.39 7.71
N GLN A 219 -18.15 2.25 8.66
CA GLN A 219 -19.49 2.82 8.78
C GLN A 219 -19.87 3.71 7.59
N VAL A 220 -18.94 4.54 7.11
CA VAL A 220 -19.13 5.35 5.89
C VAL A 220 -19.46 4.45 4.70
N ILE A 221 -18.69 3.38 4.49
CA ILE A 221 -18.93 2.42 3.40
C ILE A 221 -20.26 1.68 3.59
N ALA A 222 -20.57 1.25 4.82
CA ALA A 222 -21.81 0.54 5.15
C ALA A 222 -23.07 1.39 4.90
N GLN A 223 -22.97 2.72 4.95
CA GLN A 223 -24.05 3.64 4.57
C GLN A 223 -24.21 3.81 3.05
N GLY A 224 -23.45 3.08 2.23
CA GLY A 224 -23.52 3.11 0.77
C GLY A 224 -22.66 4.19 0.12
N ASN A 225 -21.77 4.85 0.88
CA ASN A 225 -20.82 5.78 0.29
C ASN A 225 -19.74 5.03 -0.50
N ARG A 226 -19.27 5.64 -1.59
CA ARG A 226 -18.14 5.16 -2.39
C ARG A 226 -16.92 6.05 -2.16
N ILE A 227 -15.75 5.59 -2.57
CA ILE A 227 -14.50 6.35 -2.47
C ILE A 227 -13.81 6.34 -3.84
N CYS A 228 -13.55 7.52 -4.40
CA CYS A 228 -12.60 7.70 -5.48
C CYS A 228 -11.26 8.11 -4.85
N MET A 229 -10.22 7.30 -5.00
CA MET A 229 -8.93 7.51 -4.36
C MET A 229 -7.84 7.70 -5.41
N ILE A 230 -7.14 8.83 -5.38
CA ILE A 230 -5.94 9.03 -6.20
C ILE A 230 -4.72 8.73 -5.35
N HIS A 231 -3.94 7.72 -5.74
CA HIS A 231 -2.67 7.37 -5.14
C HIS A 231 -1.51 8.08 -5.83
N THR A 232 -0.54 8.48 -5.03
CA THR A 232 0.77 8.85 -5.53
C THR A 232 1.57 7.61 -5.85
N VAL A 233 1.74 7.33 -7.13
CA VAL A 233 2.65 6.29 -7.59
C VAL A 233 4.05 6.90 -7.64
N SER A 234 4.88 6.55 -6.67
CA SER A 234 6.29 6.94 -6.66
C SER A 234 7.09 6.06 -7.63
N ARG A 235 8.37 6.39 -7.86
CA ARG A 235 9.27 5.54 -8.66
C ARG A 235 9.60 4.22 -7.94
N ASN A 236 9.23 4.09 -6.67
CA ASN A 236 9.48 2.90 -5.87
C ASN A 236 8.23 2.02 -5.82
N LEU A 237 8.29 0.87 -6.51
CA LEU A 237 7.23 -0.14 -6.52
C LEU A 237 6.93 -0.64 -5.10
N ASP A 238 7.93 -0.73 -4.24
CA ASP A 238 7.77 -1.24 -2.88
C ASP A 238 6.93 -0.30 -2.01
N GLU A 239 7.16 1.02 -2.13
CA GLU A 239 6.38 2.05 -1.46
C GLU A 239 4.92 2.06 -1.94
N MET A 240 4.73 1.90 -3.25
CA MET A 240 3.39 1.80 -3.84
C MET A 240 2.63 0.56 -3.32
N LEU A 241 3.26 -0.62 -3.33
CA LEU A 241 2.65 -1.86 -2.88
C LEU A 241 2.38 -1.86 -1.37
N ALA A 242 3.29 -1.29 -0.58
CA ALA A 242 3.09 -1.08 0.85
C ALA A 242 1.95 -0.08 1.13
N GLY A 243 1.80 0.95 0.30
CA GLY A 243 0.65 1.85 0.35
C GLY A 243 -0.65 1.10 0.05
N LEU A 244 -0.68 0.30 -1.02
CA LEU A 244 -1.86 -0.47 -1.42
C LEU A 244 -2.27 -1.53 -0.40
N SER A 245 -1.33 -2.24 0.22
CA SER A 245 -1.63 -3.28 1.20
C SER A 245 -2.39 -2.75 2.42
N ARG A 246 -2.11 -1.51 2.85
CA ARG A 246 -2.81 -0.85 3.97
C ARG A 246 -4.29 -0.59 3.66
N TRP A 247 -4.65 -0.42 2.39
CA TRP A 247 -6.03 -0.19 1.94
C TRP A 247 -6.76 -1.48 1.55
N MET A 248 -6.08 -2.63 1.54
CA MET A 248 -6.63 -3.90 1.08
C MET A 248 -7.98 -4.28 1.71
N PRO A 249 -8.18 -4.18 3.04
CA PRO A 249 -9.47 -4.52 3.64
C PRO A 249 -10.63 -3.68 3.10
N LEU A 250 -10.34 -2.44 2.67
CA LEU A 250 -11.33 -1.53 2.12
C LEU A 250 -11.54 -1.74 0.62
N TYR A 251 -10.49 -2.08 -0.15
CA TYR A 251 -10.65 -2.50 -1.55
C TYR A 251 -11.55 -3.73 -1.68
N MET A 252 -11.42 -4.66 -0.74
CA MET A 252 -12.27 -5.83 -0.59
C MET A 252 -13.70 -5.50 -0.11
N THR A 253 -14.16 -4.26 -0.26
CA THR A 253 -15.59 -3.92 -0.17
C THR A 253 -16.20 -3.63 -1.54
N GLY A 254 -15.39 -3.46 -2.59
CA GLY A 254 -15.85 -2.97 -3.90
C GLY A 254 -16.29 -1.50 -3.91
N ALA A 255 -16.20 -0.80 -2.77
CA ALA A 255 -16.64 0.58 -2.63
C ALA A 255 -15.57 1.62 -3.00
N ILE A 256 -14.33 1.18 -3.27
CA ILE A 256 -13.21 2.07 -3.60
C ILE A 256 -12.83 1.92 -5.08
N GLU A 257 -12.66 3.06 -5.76
CA GLU A 257 -12.13 3.16 -7.11
C GLU A 257 -10.78 3.89 -7.07
N PRO A 258 -9.66 3.16 -7.21
CA PRO A 258 -8.33 3.75 -7.15
C PRO A 258 -7.81 4.21 -8.52
N TYR A 259 -7.16 5.36 -8.50
CA TYR A 259 -6.54 6.04 -9.63
C TYR A 259 -5.10 6.43 -9.28
N TYR A 260 -4.29 6.75 -10.29
CA TYR A 260 -2.98 7.34 -10.08
C TYR A 260 -2.67 8.42 -11.12
N TYR A 261 -1.83 9.38 -10.75
CA TYR A 261 -1.29 10.36 -11.69
C TYR A 261 0.01 9.82 -12.32
N PRO A 262 0.10 9.69 -13.66
CA PRO A 262 1.21 8.96 -14.30
C PRO A 262 2.52 9.75 -14.40
N LYS A 263 2.53 11.06 -14.11
CA LYS A 263 3.75 11.88 -14.22
C LYS A 263 4.43 12.04 -12.87
N THR A 264 5.76 11.98 -12.88
CA THR A 264 6.57 12.21 -11.68
C THR A 264 6.47 13.66 -11.22
N ARG A 265 6.27 13.84 -9.92
CA ARG A 265 6.35 15.14 -9.24
C ARG A 265 7.65 15.22 -8.46
N ASP A 266 8.13 16.43 -8.21
CA ASP A 266 9.36 16.70 -7.45
C ASP A 266 9.20 16.50 -5.93
N GLY A 267 7.96 16.38 -5.45
CA GLY A 267 7.63 16.15 -4.04
C GLY A 267 7.86 17.35 -3.13
N LEU A 268 8.16 18.53 -3.69
CA LEU A 268 8.44 19.74 -2.90
C LEU A 268 7.19 20.22 -2.17
N PHE A 269 6.07 20.31 -2.89
CA PHE A 269 4.76 20.64 -2.33
C PHE A 269 3.91 19.38 -2.24
N LYS A 270 3.46 19.08 -1.03
CA LYS A 270 2.52 18.01 -0.75
C LYS A 270 1.17 18.60 -0.39
N ARG A 271 0.12 17.86 -0.72
CA ARG A 271 -1.27 18.28 -0.53
C ARG A 271 -2.11 17.09 -0.10
N THR A 272 -3.02 17.32 0.83
CA THR A 272 -4.12 16.39 1.13
C THR A 272 -5.44 17.02 0.70
N LEU A 273 -6.30 16.22 0.06
CA LEU A 273 -7.67 16.54 -0.33
C LEU A 273 -8.57 15.39 0.07
N PHE A 274 -9.34 15.54 1.14
CA PHE A 274 -10.44 14.64 1.48
C PHE A 274 -11.75 15.39 1.34
N ILE A 275 -12.57 15.04 0.35
CA ILE A 275 -13.75 15.82 -0.01
C ILE A 275 -14.97 14.90 -0.02
N ALA A 276 -16.01 15.30 0.71
CA ALA A 276 -17.33 14.74 0.64
C ALA A 276 -18.24 15.83 0.03
N PRO A 277 -18.56 15.77 -1.28
CA PRO A 277 -19.19 16.86 -2.03
C PRO A 277 -20.45 17.46 -1.38
N GLU A 278 -21.23 16.64 -0.68
CA GLU A 278 -22.49 17.03 -0.03
C GLU A 278 -22.31 17.47 1.43
N THR A 279 -21.10 17.31 1.99
CA THR A 279 -20.86 17.41 3.44
C THR A 279 -19.77 18.42 3.81
N ALA A 280 -18.50 18.12 3.47
CA ALA A 280 -17.34 18.82 4.00
C ALA A 280 -16.08 18.52 3.18
N ALA A 281 -14.99 19.22 3.45
CA ALA A 281 -13.66 18.89 2.94
C ALA A 281 -12.59 19.09 4.01
N VAL A 282 -11.55 18.25 3.99
CA VAL A 282 -10.29 18.45 4.73
C VAL A 282 -9.19 18.69 3.71
N ILE A 283 -8.47 19.80 3.86
CA ILE A 283 -7.31 20.11 3.03
C ILE A 283 -6.10 20.47 3.89
N SER A 284 -4.92 20.10 3.41
CA SER A 284 -3.63 20.54 3.94
C SER A 284 -2.67 20.83 2.80
N ASN A 285 -1.69 21.68 3.08
CA ASN A 285 -0.52 21.85 2.23
C ASN A 285 0.72 21.83 3.13
N SER A 286 1.75 21.12 2.69
CA SER A 286 3.04 21.09 3.37
C SER A 286 4.18 21.16 2.36
N VAL A 287 5.36 21.50 2.85
CA VAL A 287 6.59 21.58 2.05
C VAL A 287 7.56 20.52 2.55
N GLY A 288 8.09 19.71 1.64
CA GLY A 288 8.99 18.61 1.99
C GLY A 288 8.37 17.67 3.02
N ASN A 289 9.05 17.46 4.15
CA ASN A 289 8.60 16.58 5.24
C ASN A 289 8.20 17.38 6.50
N MET A 290 7.51 18.52 6.30
CA MET A 290 7.02 19.39 7.38
C MET A 290 5.51 19.21 7.61
N GLU A 291 5.01 17.98 7.49
CA GLU A 291 3.59 17.65 7.71
C GLU A 291 3.14 17.87 9.16
N ASP A 292 4.07 17.79 10.11
CA ASP A 292 3.87 18.04 11.54
C ASP A 292 3.65 19.53 11.87
N GLU A 293 4.05 20.43 10.99
CA GLU A 293 3.82 21.88 11.09
C GLU A 293 2.65 22.36 10.21
N ALA A 294 2.05 21.46 9.43
CA ALA A 294 1.00 21.81 8.47
C ALA A 294 -0.31 22.22 9.16
N ALA A 295 -0.99 23.20 8.56
CA ALA A 295 -2.36 23.55 8.91
C ALA A 295 -3.35 22.67 8.13
N ASN A 296 -4.27 22.03 8.86
CA ASN A 296 -5.33 21.18 8.34
C ASN A 296 -6.66 21.93 8.46
N PHE A 297 -7.30 22.21 7.32
CA PHE A 297 -8.53 22.97 7.26
C PHE A 297 -9.70 22.03 7.07
N LEU A 298 -10.59 21.94 8.06
CA LEU A 298 -11.89 21.29 7.91
C LEU A 298 -12.93 22.35 7.52
N ILE A 299 -13.47 22.21 6.32
CA ILE A 299 -14.32 23.19 5.64
C ILE A 299 -15.71 22.60 5.44
N THR A 300 -16.74 23.33 5.86
CA THR A 300 -18.17 22.98 5.65
C THR A 300 -18.91 24.02 4.79
N ASP A 301 -18.23 25.09 4.36
CA ASP A 301 -18.79 26.04 3.40
C ASP A 301 -19.07 25.37 2.04
N LYS A 302 -20.33 25.40 1.60
CA LYS A 302 -20.76 24.73 0.38
C LYS A 302 -20.10 25.30 -0.90
N LYS A 303 -19.75 26.59 -0.94
CA LYS A 303 -19.09 27.17 -2.12
C LYS A 303 -17.64 26.71 -2.21
N ALA A 304 -16.94 26.67 -1.07
CA ALA A 304 -15.58 26.17 -0.97
C ALA A 304 -15.50 24.67 -1.28
N VAL A 305 -16.38 23.84 -0.71
CA VAL A 305 -16.44 22.40 -1.01
C VAL A 305 -16.64 22.17 -2.52
N ARG A 306 -17.57 22.88 -3.17
CA ARG A 306 -17.75 22.79 -4.64
C ARG A 306 -16.55 23.27 -5.46
N ALA A 307 -15.76 24.22 -4.95
CA ALA A 307 -14.53 24.63 -5.62
C ALA A 307 -13.47 23.53 -5.53
N LEU A 308 -13.30 22.93 -4.34
CA LEU A 308 -12.38 21.82 -4.11
C LEU A 308 -12.77 20.56 -4.89
N THR A 309 -14.07 20.25 -4.99
CA THR A 309 -14.56 19.15 -5.85
C THR A 309 -14.17 19.36 -7.31
N ARG A 310 -14.28 20.61 -7.82
CA ARG A 310 -13.83 20.93 -9.19
C ARG A 310 -12.31 20.80 -9.34
N GLU A 311 -11.55 21.25 -8.36
CA GLU A 311 -10.09 21.07 -8.32
C GLU A 311 -9.70 19.58 -8.38
N TYR A 312 -10.33 18.76 -7.55
CA TYR A 312 -10.12 17.30 -7.55
C TYR A 312 -10.46 16.68 -8.89
N ASN A 313 -11.61 17.02 -9.48
CA ASN A 313 -12.02 16.46 -10.77
C ASN A 313 -11.08 16.86 -11.92
N ASN A 314 -10.50 18.07 -11.86
CA ASN A 314 -9.46 18.47 -12.81
C ASN A 314 -8.19 17.62 -12.67
N LEU A 315 -7.80 17.27 -11.44
CA LEU A 315 -6.70 16.34 -11.18
C LEU A 315 -7.05 14.92 -11.69
N LEU A 316 -8.23 14.42 -11.34
CA LEU A 316 -8.71 13.10 -11.73
C LEU A 316 -8.74 12.91 -13.26
N ALA A 317 -9.11 13.96 -14.01
CA ALA A 317 -9.10 13.93 -15.48
C ALA A 317 -7.70 13.70 -16.09
N LEU A 318 -6.64 13.91 -15.31
CA LEU A 318 -5.25 13.64 -15.71
C LEU A 318 -4.74 12.29 -15.20
N CYS A 319 -5.53 11.58 -14.39
CA CYS A 319 -5.18 10.31 -13.79
C CYS A 319 -5.58 9.13 -14.67
N ARG A 320 -5.07 7.95 -14.33
CA ARG A 320 -5.44 6.65 -14.92
C ARG A 320 -5.94 5.71 -13.82
N PRO A 321 -6.87 4.80 -14.12
CA PRO A 321 -7.24 3.74 -13.18
C PRO A 321 -6.01 2.95 -12.73
N LEU A 322 -5.93 2.64 -11.43
CA LEU A 322 -4.81 1.88 -10.86
C LEU A 322 -5.09 0.38 -10.80
N MET A 323 -6.33 0.00 -10.49
CA MET A 323 -6.79 -1.40 -10.47
C MET A 323 -8.29 -1.45 -10.75
N ARG A 324 -8.75 -2.60 -11.23
CA ARG A 324 -10.17 -2.90 -11.39
C ARG A 324 -10.58 -3.88 -10.31
N ILE A 325 -11.63 -3.54 -9.57
CA ILE A 325 -12.13 -4.34 -8.46
C ILE A 325 -13.50 -4.86 -8.86
N PHE A 326 -13.64 -6.18 -8.87
CA PHE A 326 -14.87 -6.86 -9.23
C PHE A 326 -15.47 -7.54 -8.01
N THR A 327 -16.75 -7.31 -7.79
CA THR A 327 -17.56 -8.01 -6.79
C THR A 327 -18.36 -9.14 -7.45
N SER A 328 -19.06 -9.94 -6.66
CA SER A 328 -19.99 -10.96 -7.15
C SER A 328 -21.07 -10.38 -8.09
N ALA A 329 -21.43 -9.11 -7.91
CA ALA A 329 -22.36 -8.39 -8.79
C ALA A 329 -21.76 -8.08 -10.18
N ASP A 330 -20.44 -8.09 -10.33
CA ASP A 330 -19.71 -7.70 -11.54
C ASP A 330 -19.26 -8.92 -12.38
N SER A 331 -19.86 -10.09 -12.15
CA SER A 331 -19.45 -11.37 -12.74
C SER A 331 -19.31 -11.32 -14.27
N GLN A 332 -20.24 -10.65 -14.97
CA GLN A 332 -20.19 -10.51 -16.42
C GLN A 332 -19.03 -9.61 -16.88
N ALA A 333 -18.78 -8.50 -16.18
CA ALA A 333 -17.68 -7.60 -16.50
C ALA A 333 -16.33 -8.30 -16.26
N TYR A 334 -16.23 -9.06 -15.17
CA TYR A 334 -15.06 -9.90 -14.88
C TYR A 334 -14.83 -10.95 -15.98
N LYS A 335 -15.86 -11.72 -16.35
CA LYS A 335 -15.77 -12.72 -17.43
C LYS A 335 -15.30 -12.11 -18.75
N SER A 336 -15.78 -10.91 -19.08
CA SER A 336 -15.37 -10.21 -20.31
C SER A 336 -13.88 -9.83 -20.30
N ILE A 337 -13.34 -9.42 -19.16
CA ILE A 337 -11.92 -9.08 -19.04
C ILE A 337 -11.05 -10.33 -19.04
N LEU A 338 -11.49 -11.40 -18.37
CA LEU A 338 -10.79 -12.67 -18.42
C LEU A 338 -10.69 -13.22 -19.85
N ASP A 339 -11.78 -13.15 -20.64
CA ASP A 339 -11.77 -13.53 -22.06
C ASP A 339 -10.83 -12.64 -22.90
N GLU A 340 -10.74 -11.33 -22.59
CA GLU A 340 -9.77 -10.44 -23.23
C GLU A 340 -8.33 -10.90 -22.97
N PHE A 341 -7.97 -11.16 -21.71
CA PHE A 341 -6.63 -11.66 -21.33
C PHE A 341 -6.30 -13.00 -21.97
N GLU A 342 -7.25 -13.94 -22.01
CA GLU A 342 -7.03 -15.28 -22.58
C GLU A 342 -6.88 -15.29 -24.10
N ARG A 343 -7.31 -14.23 -24.78
CA ARG A 343 -7.15 -14.07 -26.24
C ARG A 343 -5.81 -13.45 -26.64
N GLU A 344 -5.07 -12.90 -25.69
CA GLU A 344 -3.75 -12.32 -25.97
C GLU A 344 -2.77 -13.40 -26.44
N SER A 345 -2.07 -13.11 -27.53
CA SER A 345 -1.11 -14.03 -28.15
C SER A 345 0.27 -13.84 -27.53
N ALA A 346 0.47 -14.30 -26.31
CA ALA A 346 1.74 -14.23 -25.60
C ALA A 346 1.90 -15.38 -24.60
N ASP A 347 3.14 -15.67 -24.21
CA ASP A 347 3.40 -16.59 -23.09
C ASP A 347 2.73 -16.05 -21.81
N ALA A 348 2.16 -16.95 -21.02
CA ALA A 348 1.36 -16.60 -19.86
C ALA A 348 1.88 -17.26 -18.58
N ILE A 349 1.87 -16.49 -17.48
CA ILE A 349 2.20 -16.97 -16.14
C ILE A 349 1.02 -16.69 -15.23
N VAL A 350 0.51 -17.73 -14.57
CA VAL A 350 -0.59 -17.61 -13.58
C VAL A 350 -0.07 -18.07 -12.22
N LYS A 351 -0.25 -17.23 -11.20
CA LYS A 351 -0.09 -17.61 -9.79
C LYS A 351 -1.46 -17.81 -9.16
N ALA A 352 -1.72 -18.97 -8.57
CA ALA A 352 -3.02 -19.30 -7.98
C ALA A 352 -2.88 -20.07 -6.66
N GLU A 353 -3.89 -19.93 -5.79
CA GLU A 353 -3.99 -20.70 -4.53
C GLU A 353 -4.40 -22.16 -4.72
N SER A 354 -4.87 -22.51 -5.92
CA SER A 354 -5.34 -23.85 -6.27
C SER A 354 -5.01 -24.16 -7.72
N PHE A 355 -4.94 -25.45 -8.05
CA PHE A 355 -4.82 -25.89 -9.44
C PHE A 355 -5.92 -25.29 -10.32
N GLY A 356 -5.52 -24.82 -11.49
CA GLY A 356 -6.38 -24.16 -12.45
C GLY A 356 -7.40 -25.11 -13.06
N ILE A 357 -8.62 -24.64 -13.22
CA ILE A 357 -9.70 -25.46 -13.77
C ILE A 357 -9.47 -25.84 -15.25
N LEU A 358 -8.65 -25.07 -15.98
CA LEU A 358 -8.37 -25.29 -17.38
C LEU A 358 -7.53 -26.56 -17.62
N SER A 359 -6.69 -26.96 -16.66
CA SER A 359 -5.88 -28.18 -16.72
C SER A 359 -6.55 -29.39 -16.07
N MET A 360 -7.72 -29.23 -15.44
CA MET A 360 -8.43 -30.33 -14.78
C MET A 360 -9.12 -31.26 -15.79
N PRO A 361 -9.09 -32.60 -15.57
CA PRO A 361 -9.87 -33.55 -16.34
C PRO A 361 -11.37 -33.25 -16.27
N ASP A 362 -12.11 -33.47 -17.37
CA ASP A 362 -13.54 -33.16 -17.45
C ASP A 362 -14.36 -33.85 -16.36
N VAL A 363 -14.04 -35.10 -16.04
CA VAL A 363 -14.69 -35.86 -14.96
C VAL A 363 -14.59 -35.16 -13.59
N VAL A 364 -13.52 -34.41 -13.35
CA VAL A 364 -13.31 -33.65 -12.12
C VAL A 364 -14.17 -32.39 -12.14
N VAL A 365 -14.19 -31.68 -13.27
CA VAL A 365 -14.99 -30.48 -13.48
C VAL A 365 -16.49 -30.78 -13.35
N ASP A 366 -16.98 -31.85 -13.99
CA ASP A 366 -18.37 -32.29 -13.90
C ASP A 366 -18.74 -32.64 -12.46
N GLY A 367 -17.84 -33.31 -11.75
CA GLY A 367 -17.99 -33.60 -10.32
C GLY A 367 -18.06 -32.34 -9.46
N ILE A 368 -17.31 -31.28 -9.80
CA ILE A 368 -17.36 -29.98 -9.10
C ILE A 368 -18.70 -29.29 -9.38
N ILE A 369 -19.10 -29.15 -10.64
CA ILE A 369 -20.36 -28.51 -11.04
C ILE A 369 -21.56 -29.20 -10.39
N THR A 370 -21.57 -30.54 -10.38
CA THR A 370 -22.63 -31.33 -9.73
C THR A 370 -22.72 -31.05 -8.22
N ARG A 371 -21.57 -30.93 -7.53
CA ARG A 371 -21.53 -30.63 -6.08
C ARG A 371 -21.96 -29.21 -5.74
N MET A 372 -21.78 -28.26 -6.65
CA MET A 372 -22.17 -26.86 -6.43
C MET A 372 -23.69 -26.69 -6.41
N GLY A 373 -24.45 -27.59 -7.05
CA GLY A 373 -25.92 -27.53 -7.04
C GLY A 373 -26.51 -26.25 -7.64
N GLN A 374 -25.74 -25.54 -8.47
CA GLN A 374 -26.12 -24.27 -9.10
C GLN A 374 -27.18 -24.49 -10.17
N THR A 375 -28.13 -23.57 -10.28
CA THR A 375 -29.19 -23.60 -11.30
C THR A 375 -28.62 -23.40 -12.72
N ASP A 376 -27.44 -22.79 -12.82
CA ASP A 376 -26.77 -22.40 -14.06
C ASP A 376 -25.61 -23.36 -14.44
N GLY A 377 -25.60 -24.59 -13.91
CA GLY A 377 -24.50 -25.54 -14.10
C GLY A 377 -24.14 -25.83 -15.56
N GLN A 378 -25.13 -25.79 -16.47
CA GLN A 378 -24.90 -25.96 -17.91
C GLN A 378 -24.18 -24.75 -18.52
N GLU A 379 -24.55 -23.54 -18.14
CA GLU A 379 -23.90 -22.32 -18.63
C GLU A 379 -22.43 -22.26 -18.18
N ILE A 380 -22.15 -22.67 -16.93
CA ILE A 380 -20.79 -22.79 -16.41
C ILE A 380 -20.00 -23.84 -17.21
N ALA A 381 -20.59 -25.00 -17.49
CA ALA A 381 -19.93 -26.07 -18.26
C ALA A 381 -19.59 -25.63 -19.70
N ASP A 382 -20.54 -24.96 -20.37
CA ASP A 382 -20.37 -24.44 -21.73
C ASP A 382 -19.26 -23.37 -21.76
N TYR A 383 -19.29 -22.44 -20.80
CA TYR A 383 -18.26 -21.42 -20.63
C TYR A 383 -16.86 -22.03 -20.41
N LEU A 384 -16.75 -23.02 -19.53
CA LEU A 384 -15.48 -23.71 -19.26
C LEU A 384 -14.97 -24.49 -20.47
N SER A 385 -15.86 -25.09 -21.26
CA SER A 385 -15.51 -25.81 -22.48
C SER A 385 -14.93 -24.88 -23.54
N ILE A 386 -15.49 -23.68 -23.71
CA ILE A 386 -14.94 -22.65 -24.59
C ILE A 386 -13.53 -22.25 -24.13
N ARG A 387 -13.35 -21.98 -22.84
CA ARG A 387 -12.04 -21.60 -22.29
C ARG A 387 -10.99 -22.70 -22.42
N LYS A 388 -11.35 -23.96 -22.13
CA LYS A 388 -10.46 -25.12 -22.32
C LYS A 388 -10.01 -25.28 -23.78
N ARG A 389 -10.92 -25.07 -24.72
CA ARG A 389 -10.59 -25.10 -26.16
C ARG A 389 -9.60 -23.99 -26.51
N ASN A 390 -9.89 -22.74 -26.13
CA ASN A 390 -9.00 -21.60 -26.38
C ASN A 390 -7.62 -21.82 -25.74
N PHE A 391 -7.59 -22.33 -24.50
CA PHE A 391 -6.36 -22.68 -23.80
C PHE A 391 -5.54 -23.74 -24.53
N THR A 392 -6.20 -24.81 -25.02
CA THR A 392 -5.54 -25.87 -25.79
C THR A 392 -4.97 -25.35 -27.11
N GLU A 393 -5.71 -24.49 -27.81
CA GLU A 393 -5.25 -23.83 -29.04
C GLU A 393 -4.03 -22.92 -28.75
N HIS A 394 -4.06 -22.18 -27.65
CA HIS A 394 -2.97 -21.30 -27.22
C HIS A 394 -1.67 -22.07 -26.95
N LEU A 395 -1.76 -23.21 -26.25
CA LEU A 395 -0.63 -24.09 -25.94
C LEU A 395 0.08 -24.68 -27.17
N LEU A 396 -0.54 -24.63 -28.36
CA LEU A 396 0.12 -25.05 -29.60
C LEU A 396 1.23 -24.09 -30.03
N THR A 397 1.20 -22.84 -29.55
CA THR A 397 2.04 -21.74 -30.04
C THR A 397 2.79 -20.99 -28.95
N HIS A 398 2.34 -21.07 -27.70
CA HIS A 398 2.88 -20.30 -26.58
C HIS A 398 3.06 -21.17 -25.33
N GLU A 399 3.92 -20.74 -24.41
CA GLU A 399 4.13 -21.39 -23.13
C GLU A 399 3.14 -20.87 -22.08
N PHE A 400 2.64 -21.80 -21.25
CA PHE A 400 1.81 -21.47 -20.09
C PHE A 400 2.47 -22.03 -18.82
N THR A 401 2.82 -21.15 -17.89
CA THR A 401 3.38 -21.52 -16.61
C THR A 401 2.37 -21.29 -15.49
N GLU A 402 2.06 -22.34 -14.74
CA GLU A 402 1.20 -22.26 -13.57
C GLU A 402 2.02 -22.41 -12.28
N ILE A 403 1.95 -21.41 -11.40
CA ILE A 403 2.57 -21.40 -10.08
C ILE A 403 1.45 -21.59 -9.06
N VAL A 404 1.41 -22.75 -8.43
CA VAL A 404 0.34 -23.12 -7.48
C VAL A 404 0.90 -23.34 -6.09
N THR A 405 0.25 -22.75 -5.09
CA THR A 405 0.53 -23.06 -3.68
C THR A 405 0.01 -24.44 -3.34
N ILE A 406 0.90 -25.36 -2.95
CA ILE A 406 0.51 -26.74 -2.60
C ILE A 406 -0.34 -26.69 -1.31
N PRO A 407 -1.59 -27.20 -1.34
CA PRO A 407 -2.44 -27.22 -0.16
C PRO A 407 -1.85 -28.08 0.95
N ALA A 408 -2.18 -27.77 2.20
CA ALA A 408 -1.75 -28.55 3.35
C ALA A 408 -2.24 -30.02 3.24
N LEU A 409 -1.34 -30.97 3.57
CA LEU A 409 -1.54 -32.41 3.34
C LEU A 409 -2.78 -32.98 4.06
N ASP A 410 -3.08 -32.45 5.24
CA ASP A 410 -4.30 -32.77 6.01
C ASP A 410 -5.56 -32.39 5.23
N LYS A 411 -5.64 -31.17 4.67
CA LYS A 411 -6.76 -30.74 3.81
C LYS A 411 -6.90 -31.59 2.55
N MET A 412 -5.78 -32.01 1.96
CA MET A 412 -5.79 -32.92 0.80
C MET A 412 -6.39 -34.28 1.16
N LYS A 413 -5.97 -34.87 2.29
CA LYS A 413 -6.49 -36.18 2.75
C LYS A 413 -7.97 -36.15 3.09
N GLU A 414 -8.47 -35.02 3.58
CA GLU A 414 -9.88 -34.81 3.90
C GLU A 414 -10.76 -34.51 2.66
N GLY A 415 -10.16 -34.36 1.47
CA GLY A 415 -10.88 -33.98 0.26
C GLY A 415 -11.45 -32.56 0.28
N ARG A 416 -10.91 -31.68 1.14
CA ARG A 416 -11.37 -30.30 1.34
C ARG A 416 -10.47 -29.30 0.63
N LEU A 417 -10.34 -29.47 -0.69
CA LEU A 417 -9.59 -28.56 -1.54
C LEU A 417 -10.50 -27.50 -2.16
N ARG A 418 -10.06 -26.25 -2.11
CA ARG A 418 -10.72 -25.16 -2.83
C ARG A 418 -10.29 -25.21 -4.28
N VAL A 419 -11.22 -24.86 -5.17
CA VAL A 419 -10.95 -24.66 -6.59
C VAL A 419 -11.30 -23.22 -6.91
N ALA A 420 -10.39 -22.52 -7.58
CA ALA A 420 -10.63 -21.19 -8.13
C ALA A 420 -11.61 -21.30 -9.30
N LEU A 421 -12.88 -21.09 -9.00
CA LEU A 421 -13.96 -20.93 -9.97
C LEU A 421 -14.33 -19.45 -10.07
N PRO A 422 -14.64 -18.95 -11.28
CA PRO A 422 -15.03 -17.56 -11.52
C PRO A 422 -16.43 -17.17 -10.97
N ASP A 423 -16.92 -17.88 -9.96
CA ASP A 423 -18.21 -17.68 -9.28
C ASP A 423 -18.04 -17.19 -7.84
#